data_AF-A0A800BZ32-F1
#
_entry.id   AF-A0A800BZ32-F1
#
_cell.length_a   1.000
_cell.length_b   1.000
_cell.length_c   1.000
_cell.angle_alpha   90.00
_cell.angle_beta   90.00
_cell.angle_gamma   90.00
#
_symmetry.space_group_name_H-M   'P 1'
#
loop_
_entity.id
_entity.type
_entity.pdbx_description
1 polymer ?
#
loop_
_entity_poly.entity_id
_entity_poly.type
_entity_poly.pdbx_seq_one_letter_code
_entity_poly.pdbx_strand_id
1 'polypeptide(L)' 'MRYTGWRKKMVEEHVIARGINDPRIIAAMSEVPRHYFLDSALAEQAYGNHSLPIGAGQTMTQP' A
#
# COMPACT_ATOMS: atom_id res chain seq x y z
N MET A 1 -7.98 11.05 7.16
CA MET A 1 -7.34 10.58 8.41
C MET A 1 -7.09 9.07 8.43
N ARG A 2 -8.10 8.20 8.21
CA ARG A 2 -7.94 6.72 8.25
C ARG A 2 -6.86 6.17 7.31
N TYR A 3 -6.95 6.46 6.01
CA TYR A 3 -5.99 5.95 5.01
C TYR A 3 -4.56 6.46 5.20
N THR A 4 -4.39 7.67 5.73
CA THR A 4 -3.07 8.24 6.05
C THR A 4 -2.38 7.43 7.15
N GLY A 5 -3.11 7.06 8.21
CA GLY A 5 -2.58 6.23 9.29
C GLY A 5 -2.23 4.81 8.82
N TRP A 6 -3.09 4.19 8.02
CA TRP A 6 -2.84 2.86 7.46
C TRP A 6 -1.66 2.81 6.51
N ARG A 7 -1.51 3.83 5.66
CA ARG A 7 -0.35 3.94 4.77
C ARG A 7 0.94 4.09 5.56
N LYS A 8 0.96 4.97 6.57
CA LYS A 8 2.11 5.15 7.45
C LYS A 8 2.50 3.81 8.10
N LYS A 9 1.51 3.10 8.66
CA LYS A 9 1.73 1.77 9.26
C LYS A 9 2.28 0.76 8.26
N MET A 10 1.73 0.70 7.05
CA MET A 10 2.25 -0.16 5.98
C MET A 10 3.70 0.18 5.63
N VAL A 11 4.06 1.46 5.54
CA VAL A 11 5.44 1.87 5.25
C VAL A 11 6.38 1.44 6.39
N GLU A 12 5.98 1.63 7.64
CA GLU A 12 6.78 1.24 8.81
C GLU A 12 6.95 -0.29 8.88
N GLU A 13 5.87 -1.05 8.78
CA GLU A 13 5.84 -2.49 9.05
C GLU A 13 6.17 -3.37 7.84
N HIS A 14 5.95 -2.89 6.61
CA HIS A 14 6.05 -3.72 5.40
C HIS A 14 7.09 -3.21 4.40
N VAL A 15 7.48 -1.93 4.47
CA VAL A 15 8.53 -1.37 3.61
C VAL A 15 9.85 -1.27 4.39
N ILE A 16 9.89 -0.44 5.45
CA ILE A 16 11.11 -0.17 6.22
C ILE A 16 11.56 -1.41 6.99
N ALA A 17 10.66 -2.07 7.71
CA ALA A 17 11.00 -3.27 8.49
C ALA A 17 11.53 -4.44 7.63
N ARG A 18 11.30 -4.42 6.31
CA ARG A 18 11.81 -5.43 5.36
C ARG A 18 13.13 -5.02 4.69
N GLY A 19 13.74 -3.93 5.13
CA GLY A 19 15.08 -3.50 4.73
C GLY A 19 15.12 -2.48 3.59
N ILE A 20 13.97 -1.95 3.15
CA ILE A 20 13.94 -0.85 2.17
C ILE A 20 14.29 0.46 2.91
N ASN A 21 15.49 0.97 2.65
CA ASN A 21 16.04 2.15 3.32
C ASN A 21 16.24 3.35 2.39
N ASP A 22 15.98 3.23 1.07
CA ASP A 22 16.11 4.35 0.15
C ASP A 22 15.02 5.40 0.48
N PRO A 23 15.40 6.63 0.87
CA PRO A 23 14.44 7.65 1.28
C PRO A 23 13.47 8.04 0.16
N ARG A 24 13.87 7.88 -1.11
CA ARG A 24 13.00 8.18 -2.26
C ARG A 24 11.89 7.15 -2.39
N ILE A 25 12.18 5.87 -2.13
CA ILE A 25 11.18 4.80 -2.14
C ILE A 25 10.21 4.99 -0.97
N ILE A 26 10.72 5.26 0.23
CA ILE A 26 9.90 5.49 1.43
C ILE A 26 8.97 6.69 1.22
N ALA A 27 9.47 7.79 0.63
CA ALA A 27 8.67 8.97 0.32
C ALA A 27 7.55 8.64 -0.69
N ALA A 28 7.87 7.96 -1.79
CA ALA A 28 6.88 7.56 -2.78
C ALA A 28 5.78 6.67 -2.19
N MET A 29 6.17 5.67 -1.38
CA MET A 29 5.22 4.77 -0.71
C MET A 29 4.35 5.48 0.34
N SER A 30 4.85 6.58 0.93
CA SER A 30 4.12 7.41 1.89
C SER A 30 3.18 8.43 1.23
N GLU A 31 3.46 8.81 -0.02
CA GLU A 31 2.70 9.82 -0.74
C GLU A 31 1.55 9.20 -1.54
N VAL A 32 1.83 8.12 -2.30
CA VAL A 32 0.90 7.58 -3.29
C VAL A 32 -0.28 6.85 -2.62
N PRO A 33 -1.53 7.27 -2.86
CA PRO A 33 -2.72 6.66 -2.28
C PRO A 33 -3.09 5.34 -2.96
N ARG A 34 -2.49 4.22 -2.51
CA ARG A 34 -2.76 2.86 -3.03
C ARG A 34 -4.26 2.50 -3.15
N HIS A 35 -5.11 2.98 -2.24
CA HIS A 35 -6.56 2.73 -2.24
C HIS A 35 -7.32 3.36 -3.44
N TYR A 36 -6.73 4.31 -4.19
CA TYR A 36 -7.35 4.85 -5.41
C TYR A 36 -7.21 3.93 -6.62
N PHE A 37 -6.36 2.91 -6.55
CA PHE A 37 -6.14 1.94 -7.63
C PHE A 37 -6.97 0.67 -7.43
N LEU A 38 -7.95 0.70 -6.52
CA LEU A 38 -8.79 -0.43 -6.14
C LEU A 38 -10.27 -0.05 -6.26
N ASP A 39 -11.11 -1.06 -6.40
CA ASP A 39 -12.54 -0.88 -6.17
C ASP A 39 -12.78 -0.38 -4.72
N SER A 40 -13.76 0.50 -4.56
CA SER A 40 -14.22 0.99 -3.27
C SER A 40 -14.48 -0.11 -2.23
N ALA A 41 -14.96 -1.28 -2.66
CA ALA A 41 -15.21 -2.43 -1.78
C ALA A 41 -13.91 -3.01 -1.17
N LEU A 42 -12.76 -2.78 -1.80
CA LEU A 42 -11.44 -3.26 -1.36
C LEU A 42 -10.60 -2.17 -0.68
N ALA A 43 -11.10 -0.93 -0.59
CA ALA A 43 -10.35 0.20 -0.06
C ALA A 43 -9.88 -0.02 1.39
N GLU A 44 -10.64 -0.78 2.19
CA GLU A 44 -10.27 -1.12 3.57
C GLU A 44 -9.08 -2.09 3.68
N GLN A 45 -8.82 -2.87 2.63
CA GLN A 45 -7.75 -3.86 2.56
C GLN A 45 -6.48 -3.29 1.90
N ALA A 46 -6.56 -2.09 1.33
CA ALA A 46 -5.57 -1.53 0.41
C ALA A 46 -4.12 -1.50 0.92
N TYR A 47 -3.91 -1.43 2.24
CA TYR A 47 -2.60 -1.28 2.86
C TYR A 47 -2.14 -2.52 3.64
N GLY A 48 -2.85 -3.65 3.52
CA GLY A 48 -2.40 -4.92 4.08
C GLY A 48 -1.25 -5.53 3.25
N ASN A 49 -0.44 -6.36 3.90
CA ASN A 49 0.63 -7.14 3.25
C ASN A 49 0.08 -8.36 2.50
N HIS A 50 -0.73 -8.11 1.48
CA HIS A 50 -1.25 -9.13 0.58
C HIS A 50 -1.57 -8.53 -0.79
N SER A 51 -1.70 -9.40 -1.78
CA SER A 51 -2.09 -9.01 -3.13
C SER A 51 -3.60 -8.84 -3.25
N LEU A 52 -4.05 -7.92 -4.10
CA LEU A 52 -5.48 -7.60 -4.30
C LEU A 52 -5.84 -7.63 -5.79
N PRO A 53 -7.01 -8.17 -6.16
CA PRO A 53 -7.45 -8.16 -7.55
C PRO A 53 -7.76 -6.73 -8.02
N ILE A 54 -7.37 -6.40 -9.24
CA ILE A 54 -7.63 -5.09 -9.89
C ILE A 54 -8.51 -5.22 -11.15
N GLY A 55 -9.13 -6.39 -11.34
CA GLY A 55 -9.95 -6.70 -12.50
C GLY A 55 -9.15 -7.29 -13.66
N ALA A 56 -9.84 -7.72 -14.71
CA ALA A 56 -9.24 -8.33 -15.92
C ALA A 56 -8.28 -9.50 -15.64
N GLY A 57 -8.51 -10.26 -14.56
CA GLY A 57 -7.61 -11.35 -14.13
C GLY A 57 -6.24 -10.87 -13.63
N GLN A 58 -6.07 -9.57 -13.39
CA GLN A 58 -4.84 -8.97 -12.89
C GLN A 58 -4.91 -8.70 -11.39
N THR A 59 -3.73 -8.63 -10.78
CA THR A 59 -3.55 -8.50 -9.34
C THR A 59 -2.50 -7.43 -9.05
N MET A 60 -2.83 -6.50 -8.16
CA MET A 60 -1.84 -5.61 -7.56
C MET A 60 -1.08 -6.37 -6.47
N THR A 61 0.24 -6.47 -6.60
CA THR A 61 1.10 -7.18 -5.65
C THR A 61 1.15 -6.48 -4.29
N GLN A 62 1.53 -7.20 -3.24
CA GLN A 62 1.73 -6.65 -1.90
C GLN A 62 2.64 -5.41 -1.89
N PRO A 63 2.50 -4.53 -0.87
CA PRO A 63 3.38 -3.38 -0.68
C PRO A 63 4.83 -3.75 -0.34
#